data_AF-A0A927YDM4-F1
#
_entry.id   AF-A0A927YDM4-F1
#
_cell.length_a   1.000
_cell.length_b   1.000
_cell.length_c   1.000
_cell.angle_alpha   90.00
_cell.angle_beta   90.00
_cell.angle_gamma   90.00
#
_symmetry.space_group_name_H-M   'P 1'
#
loop_
_entity.id
_entity.type
_entity.pdbx_description
1 polymer ?
#
loop_
_entity_poly.entity_id
_entity_poly.type
_entity_poly.pdbx_seq_one_letter_code
_entity_poly.pdbx_strand_id
1 'polypeptide(L)'
;MYKIKYDKKSKKILYHVASYSTALLSAGLLWQQWSLPLLSDSETRAEQMVMLINCLLLVVCVSMWLWYWDSCCYLKRLKKYGLPIPENKKDYCNSLSRLADSNESQYGVSMMELVEFRENRILACISWIMMLIVAGHTISYYICFWHVRENIRILGFICIAITFVWGLLGRFFYKQRNPEKYRDDVNFRSAKKKRVQFVGGLAIIIILVGITLVSGSSVYIISWNIESRLQIPLEQPMEAM
;
A
#
# COMPACT_ATOMS: atom_id res chain seq x y z
N MET A 1 8.37 1.88 28.08
CA MET A 1 6.94 2.00 28.45
C MET A 1 6.09 1.84 27.19
N TYR A 2 5.14 0.90 27.18
CA TYR A 2 4.32 0.59 26.00
C TYR A 2 3.15 1.57 25.89
N LYS A 3 2.96 2.17 24.72
CA LYS A 3 1.96 3.22 24.52
C LYS A 3 0.70 2.70 23.84
N ILE A 4 -0.46 3.16 24.32
CA ILE A 4 -1.75 2.97 23.65
C ILE A 4 -1.74 3.79 22.35
N LYS A 5 -1.92 3.13 21.20
CA LYS A 5 -1.92 3.80 19.89
C LYS A 5 -3.22 4.54 19.62
N TYR A 6 -4.35 3.84 19.75
CA TYR A 6 -5.68 4.35 19.44
C TYR A 6 -6.66 4.09 20.58
N ASP A 7 -7.63 4.99 20.73
CA ASP A 7 -8.80 4.90 21.60
C ASP A 7 -10.07 5.13 20.76
N LYS A 8 -11.26 4.93 21.35
CA LYS A 8 -12.53 5.16 20.65
C LYS A 8 -12.67 6.61 20.15
N LYS A 9 -12.20 7.58 20.94
CA LYS A 9 -12.19 9.00 20.54
C LYS A 9 -11.33 9.24 19.29
N SER A 10 -10.09 8.74 19.25
CA SER A 10 -9.20 8.87 18.08
C SER A 10 -9.78 8.16 16.87
N LYS A 11 -10.38 6.97 17.03
CA LYS A 11 -11.08 6.29 15.94
C LYS A 11 -12.21 7.14 15.35
N LYS A 12 -13.02 7.78 16.20
CA LYS A 12 -14.11 8.66 15.75
C LYS A 12 -13.57 9.89 15.00
N ILE A 13 -12.50 10.50 15.50
CA ILE A 13 -11.84 11.63 14.83
C ILE A 13 -11.32 11.20 13.45
N LEU A 14 -10.60 10.07 13.37
CA LEU A 14 -10.07 9.54 12.10
C LEU A 14 -11.19 9.28 11.08
N TYR A 15 -12.33 8.75 11.52
CA TYR A 15 -13.50 8.56 10.66
C TYR A 15 -14.00 9.88 10.06
N HIS A 16 -14.19 10.89 10.90
CA HIS A 16 -14.66 12.20 10.44
C HIS A 16 -13.68 12.84 9.48
N VAL A 17 -12.38 12.85 9.79
CA VAL A 17 -11.35 13.39 8.91
C VAL A 17 -11.29 12.65 7.57
N ALA A 18 -11.36 11.32 7.57
CA ALA A 18 -11.43 10.52 6.34
C ALA A 18 -12.67 10.86 5.52
N SER A 19 -13.84 10.99 6.17
CA SER A 19 -15.09 11.34 5.51
C SER A 19 -15.07 12.73 4.88
N TYR A 20 -14.55 13.74 5.58
CA TYR A 20 -14.41 15.10 5.03
C TYR A 20 -13.43 15.16 3.87
N SER A 21 -12.30 14.44 3.97
CA SER A 21 -11.32 14.35 2.88
C SER A 21 -11.93 13.68 1.65
N THR A 22 -12.76 12.65 1.84
CA THR A 22 -13.47 11.97 0.75
C THR A 22 -14.49 12.90 0.10
N ALA A 23 -15.29 13.62 0.89
CA ALA A 23 -16.26 14.58 0.38
C ALA A 23 -15.59 15.71 -0.43
N LEU A 24 -14.46 16.24 0.06
CA LEU A 24 -13.68 17.26 -0.64
C LEU A 24 -13.14 16.74 -1.97
N LEU A 25 -12.62 15.50 -1.99
CA LEU A 25 -12.13 14.86 -3.21
C LEU A 25 -13.26 14.65 -4.23
N SER A 26 -14.40 14.13 -3.79
CA SER A 26 -15.56 13.95 -4.65
C SER A 26 -16.03 15.27 -5.24
N ALA A 27 -16.09 16.35 -4.45
CA ALA A 27 -16.43 17.68 -4.95
C ALA A 27 -15.41 18.18 -5.99
N GLY A 28 -14.11 18.02 -5.74
CA GLY A 28 -13.05 18.40 -6.68
C GLY A 28 -13.09 17.62 -8.00
N LEU A 29 -13.40 16.32 -7.95
CA LEU A 29 -13.55 15.49 -9.15
C LEU A 29 -14.82 15.83 -9.94
N LEU A 30 -15.94 16.09 -9.26
CA LEU A 30 -17.19 16.51 -9.90
C LEU A 30 -17.03 17.88 -10.56
N TRP A 31 -16.34 18.82 -9.90
CA TRP A 31 -16.01 20.12 -10.49
C TRP A 31 -15.17 19.95 -11.74
N GLN A 32 -14.10 19.15 -11.68
CA GLN A 32 -13.23 18.89 -12.83
C GLN A 32 -14.00 18.29 -14.00
N GLN A 33 -14.88 17.31 -13.75
CA GLN A 33 -15.71 16.68 -14.77
C GLN A 33 -16.69 17.68 -15.42
N TRP A 34 -17.22 18.62 -14.65
CA TRP A 34 -18.12 19.66 -15.14
C TRP A 34 -17.41 20.75 -15.94
N SER A 35 -16.18 21.12 -15.56
CA SER A 35 -15.42 22.18 -16.23
C SER A 35 -14.75 21.74 -17.53
N LEU A 36 -14.45 20.44 -17.68
CA LEU A 36 -13.83 19.82 -18.86
C LEU A 36 -14.43 20.24 -20.23
N PRO A 37 -15.76 20.30 -20.43
CA PRO A 37 -16.34 20.74 -21.71
C PRO A 37 -16.39 22.27 -21.91
N LEU A 38 -16.05 23.08 -20.90
CA LEU A 38 -16.26 24.54 -20.93
C LEU A 38 -15.01 25.36 -21.31
N LEU A 39 -13.85 24.71 -21.50
CA LEU A 39 -12.54 25.35 -21.47
C LEU A 39 -11.84 25.33 -22.83
N SER A 40 -11.37 26.51 -23.27
CA SER A 40 -10.59 26.69 -24.50
C SER A 40 -9.09 26.43 -24.25
N ASP A 41 -8.30 26.24 -25.32
CA ASP A 41 -6.86 25.88 -25.31
C ASP A 41 -5.93 26.71 -24.39
N SER A 42 -6.37 27.88 -23.92
CA SER A 42 -5.63 28.75 -23.01
C SER A 42 -5.66 28.33 -21.52
N GLU A 43 -6.59 27.46 -21.12
CA GLU A 43 -6.79 27.05 -19.70
C GLU A 43 -6.14 25.71 -19.31
N THR A 44 -5.38 25.12 -20.22
CA THR A 44 -4.66 23.84 -20.04
C THR A 44 -3.76 23.79 -18.79
N ARG A 45 -3.20 24.93 -18.34
CA ARG A 45 -2.40 25.01 -17.11
C ARG A 45 -3.25 24.92 -15.83
N ALA A 46 -4.45 25.51 -15.84
CA ALA A 46 -5.34 25.47 -14.68
C ALA A 46 -5.89 24.06 -14.47
N GLU A 47 -6.24 23.35 -15.54
CA GLU A 47 -6.67 21.95 -15.48
C GLU A 47 -5.58 21.02 -14.95
N GLN A 48 -4.33 21.20 -15.39
CA GLN A 48 -3.19 20.43 -14.88
C GLN A 48 -2.97 20.67 -13.37
N MET A 49 -3.15 21.90 -12.90
CA MET A 49 -3.08 22.22 -11.47
C MET A 49 -4.22 21.60 -10.68
N VAL A 50 -5.45 21.63 -11.18
CA VAL A 50 -6.62 20.99 -10.54
C VAL A 50 -6.44 19.48 -10.48
N MET A 51 -5.96 18.85 -11.56
CA MET A 51 -5.63 17.43 -11.58
C MET A 51 -4.56 17.09 -10.53
N LEU A 52 -3.49 17.88 -10.44
CA LEU A 52 -2.44 17.69 -9.44
C LEU A 52 -2.98 17.79 -8.01
N ILE A 53 -3.82 18.79 -7.73
CA ILE A 53 -4.48 18.97 -6.43
C ILE A 53 -5.36 17.75 -6.10
N ASN A 54 -6.16 17.27 -7.05
CA ASN A 54 -6.99 16.09 -6.88
C ASN A 54 -6.15 14.81 -6.64
N CYS A 55 -5.01 14.66 -7.33
CA CYS A 55 -4.07 13.56 -7.07
C CYS A 55 -3.48 13.62 -5.65
N LEU A 56 -3.06 14.79 -5.19
CA LEU A 56 -2.54 14.97 -3.82
C LEU A 56 -3.63 14.68 -2.78
N LEU A 57 -4.85 15.16 -3.03
CA LEU A 57 -5.99 14.94 -2.15
C LEU A 57 -6.42 13.47 -2.11
N LEU A 58 -6.31 12.75 -3.23
CA LEU A 58 -6.50 11.29 -3.28
C LEU A 58 -5.52 10.56 -2.35
N VAL A 59 -4.24 10.93 -2.39
CA VAL A 59 -3.21 10.36 -1.50
C VAL A 59 -3.57 10.60 -0.03
N VAL A 60 -3.99 11.82 0.31
CA VAL A 60 -4.44 12.16 1.67
C VAL A 60 -5.65 11.31 2.06
N CYS A 61 -6.65 11.21 1.19
CA CYS A 61 -7.87 10.44 1.43
C CYS A 61 -7.57 8.95 1.70
N VAL A 62 -6.78 8.32 0.83
CA VAL A 62 -6.37 6.92 1.00
C VAL A 62 -5.60 6.72 2.31
N SER A 63 -4.67 7.63 2.64
CA SER A 63 -3.89 7.54 3.88
C SER A 63 -4.77 7.61 5.14
N MET A 64 -5.79 8.48 5.14
CA MET A 64 -6.71 8.65 6.27
C MET A 64 -7.61 7.43 6.46
N TRP A 65 -8.08 6.82 5.37
CA TRP A 65 -8.82 5.56 5.42
C TRP A 65 -7.96 4.41 5.93
N LEU A 66 -6.69 4.32 5.53
CA LEU A 66 -5.76 3.33 6.06
C LEU A 66 -5.53 3.49 7.56
N TRP A 67 -5.41 4.73 8.06
CA TRP A 67 -5.26 5.02 9.49
C TRP A 67 -6.53 4.70 10.28
N TYR A 68 -7.70 5.02 9.74
CA TYR A 68 -8.98 4.61 10.33
C TYR A 68 -9.09 3.08 10.42
N TRP A 69 -8.71 2.38 9.36
CA TRP A 69 -8.72 0.93 9.32
C TRP A 69 -7.74 0.33 10.34
N ASP A 70 -6.51 0.85 10.47
CA ASP A 70 -5.55 0.40 11.51
C ASP A 70 -6.11 0.62 12.92
N SER A 71 -6.78 1.75 13.16
CA SER A 71 -7.43 2.01 14.45
C SER A 71 -8.53 0.97 14.76
N CYS A 72 -9.31 0.57 13.75
CA CYS A 72 -10.35 -0.45 13.92
C CYS A 72 -9.74 -1.84 14.21
N CYS A 73 -8.70 -2.21 13.47
CA CYS A 73 -7.97 -3.46 13.71
C CYS A 73 -7.34 -3.47 15.10
N TYR A 74 -6.72 -2.37 15.53
CA TYR A 74 -6.11 -2.24 16.86
C TYR A 74 -7.14 -2.41 17.99
N LEU A 75 -8.30 -1.75 17.92
CA LEU A 75 -9.35 -1.91 18.93
C LEU A 75 -9.95 -3.33 18.95
N LYS A 76 -10.11 -3.96 17.78
CA LYS A 76 -10.52 -5.37 17.69
C LYS A 76 -9.47 -6.30 18.31
N ARG A 77 -8.18 -6.02 18.11
CA ARG A 77 -7.08 -6.75 18.77
C ARG A 77 -7.16 -6.56 20.28
N LEU A 78 -7.27 -5.34 20.81
CA LEU A 78 -7.44 -5.12 22.26
C LEU A 78 -8.58 -5.95 22.87
N LYS A 79 -9.76 -5.91 22.25
CA LYS A 79 -10.93 -6.69 22.71
C LYS A 79 -10.63 -8.18 22.74
N LYS A 80 -9.96 -8.67 21.71
CA LYS A 80 -9.56 -10.07 21.59
C LYS A 80 -8.50 -10.48 22.59
N TYR A 81 -7.66 -9.53 22.99
CA TYR A 81 -6.68 -9.69 24.06
C TYR A 81 -7.29 -9.66 25.47
N GLY A 82 -8.62 -9.57 25.59
CA GLY A 82 -9.31 -9.45 26.87
C GLY A 82 -9.08 -8.10 27.56
N LEU A 83 -8.43 -7.15 26.88
CA LEU A 83 -8.15 -5.83 27.42
C LEU A 83 -9.38 -4.92 27.27
N PRO A 84 -9.65 -4.05 28.27
CA PRO A 84 -10.71 -3.07 28.16
C PRO A 84 -10.43 -2.11 27.00
N ILE A 85 -11.48 -1.74 26.27
CA ILE A 85 -11.37 -0.78 25.16
C ILE A 85 -11.39 0.63 25.76
N PRO A 86 -10.29 1.40 25.69
CA PRO A 86 -10.25 2.73 26.28
C PRO A 86 -11.15 3.69 25.49
N GLU A 87 -12.00 4.44 26.20
CA GLU A 87 -12.72 5.58 25.62
C GLU A 87 -11.74 6.71 25.31
N ASN A 88 -10.86 7.04 26.26
CA ASN A 88 -9.81 8.02 26.14
C ASN A 88 -8.48 7.44 26.66
N LYS A 89 -7.43 7.47 25.84
CA LYS A 89 -6.10 6.96 26.21
C LYS A 89 -5.41 7.76 27.32
N LYS A 90 -5.81 9.02 27.52
CA LYS A 90 -5.24 9.89 28.58
C LYS A 90 -5.54 9.38 29.97
N ASP A 91 -6.69 8.74 30.16
CA ASP A 91 -7.16 8.22 31.44
C ASP A 91 -6.23 7.11 31.98
N TYR A 92 -5.54 6.41 31.07
CA TYR A 92 -4.56 5.37 31.38
C TYR A 92 -3.10 5.86 31.29
N CYS A 93 -2.89 7.19 31.32
CA CYS A 93 -1.60 7.84 31.06
C CYS A 93 -0.90 7.32 29.80
N ASN A 94 -1.68 7.01 28.76
CA ASN A 94 -1.23 6.40 27.53
C ASN A 94 -0.48 5.05 27.69
N SER A 95 -0.53 4.40 28.86
CA SER A 95 0.23 3.17 29.12
C SER A 95 -0.62 1.93 28.90
N LEU A 96 -0.12 1.01 28.07
CA LEU A 96 -0.78 -0.28 27.86
C LEU A 96 -0.71 -1.18 29.12
N SER A 97 0.32 -1.00 29.96
CA SER A 97 0.43 -1.74 31.22
C SER A 97 -0.68 -1.36 32.20
N ARG A 98 -0.97 -0.07 32.34
CA ARG A 98 -2.04 0.43 33.24
C ARG A 98 -3.43 -0.02 32.78
N LEU A 99 -3.62 -0.14 31.46
CA LEU A 99 -4.84 -0.69 30.88
C LEU A 99 -5.04 -2.18 31.22
N ALA A 100 -3.93 -2.92 31.37
CA ALA A 100 -3.94 -4.31 31.76
C ALA A 100 -4.01 -4.51 33.28
N ASP A 101 -3.43 -3.61 34.07
CA ASP A 101 -3.48 -3.68 35.54
C ASP A 101 -4.86 -3.33 36.10
N SER A 102 -5.68 -2.55 35.37
CA SER A 102 -7.03 -2.16 35.81
C SER A 102 -8.05 -3.31 35.80
N ASN A 103 -7.73 -4.45 35.19
CA ASN A 103 -8.53 -5.66 35.23
C ASN A 103 -7.56 -6.81 35.53
N GLU A 104 -7.81 -7.62 36.56
CA GLU A 104 -7.21 -8.95 36.67
C GLU A 104 -7.68 -9.82 35.48
N SER A 105 -7.16 -9.58 34.27
CA SER A 105 -7.54 -10.33 33.08
C SER A 105 -6.87 -11.70 33.11
N GLN A 106 -7.38 -12.53 34.01
CA GLN A 106 -7.56 -13.96 33.85
C GLN A 106 -8.26 -14.19 32.49
N TYR A 107 -7.86 -15.24 31.78
CA TYR A 107 -8.28 -15.65 30.43
C TYR A 107 -7.48 -15.14 29.23
N GLY A 108 -6.69 -16.06 28.66
CA GLY A 108 -6.84 -16.30 27.22
C GLY A 108 -5.59 -16.37 26.35
N VAL A 109 -4.40 -16.63 26.90
CA VAL A 109 -3.16 -16.87 26.11
C VAL A 109 -3.35 -17.99 25.06
N SER A 110 -4.34 -18.88 25.22
CA SER A 110 -4.51 -20.09 24.40
C SER A 110 -5.31 -19.93 23.10
N MET A 111 -6.22 -18.95 22.95
CA MET A 111 -6.93 -18.70 21.67
C MET A 111 -6.21 -17.70 20.75
N MET A 112 -5.03 -17.28 21.20
CA MET A 112 -4.32 -16.08 20.75
C MET A 112 -3.33 -16.38 19.61
N GLU A 113 -2.65 -17.52 19.66
CA GLU A 113 -1.65 -17.88 18.65
C GLU A 113 -2.29 -18.21 17.29
N LEU A 114 -3.44 -18.89 17.27
CA LEU A 114 -4.07 -19.44 16.06
C LEU A 114 -4.50 -18.40 15.01
N VAL A 115 -4.97 -17.23 15.42
CA VAL A 115 -5.45 -16.21 14.48
C VAL A 115 -4.34 -15.25 14.06
N GLU A 116 -3.33 -15.05 14.91
CA GLU A 116 -2.16 -14.22 14.60
C GLU A 116 -1.28 -14.84 13.50
N PHE A 117 -1.28 -16.17 13.39
CA PHE A 117 -0.67 -16.87 12.26
C PHE A 117 -1.35 -16.58 10.92
N ARG A 118 -2.65 -16.28 10.92
CA ARG A 118 -3.44 -16.17 9.69
C ARG A 118 -3.13 -14.87 8.93
N GLU A 119 -2.98 -13.75 9.63
CA GLU A 119 -2.78 -12.44 9.02
C GLU A 119 -1.43 -12.33 8.29
N ASN A 120 -0.34 -12.75 8.92
CA ASN A 120 0.99 -12.75 8.29
C ASN A 120 1.10 -13.79 7.17
N ARG A 121 0.38 -14.92 7.28
CA ARG A 121 0.29 -15.91 6.20
C ARG A 121 -0.44 -15.34 4.99
N ILE A 122 -1.51 -14.56 5.19
CA ILE A 122 -2.23 -13.88 4.12
C ILE A 122 -1.30 -12.85 3.43
N LEU A 123 -0.60 -11.99 4.18
CA LEU A 123 0.33 -11.02 3.61
C LEU A 123 1.48 -11.69 2.83
N ALA A 124 2.04 -12.77 3.38
CA ALA A 124 3.03 -13.58 2.67
C ALA A 124 2.42 -14.16 1.39
N CYS A 125 1.24 -14.79 1.47
CA CYS A 125 0.57 -15.39 0.30
C CYS A 125 0.35 -14.35 -0.81
N ILE A 126 -0.21 -13.18 -0.48
CA ILE A 126 -0.41 -12.08 -1.44
C ILE A 126 0.92 -11.69 -2.08
N SER A 127 1.98 -11.53 -1.28
CA SER A 127 3.30 -11.14 -1.80
C SER A 127 3.90 -12.18 -2.75
N TRP A 128 3.72 -13.48 -2.47
CA TRP A 128 4.19 -14.56 -3.34
C TRP A 128 3.36 -14.69 -4.61
N ILE A 129 2.04 -14.52 -4.54
CA ILE A 129 1.17 -14.48 -5.73
C ILE A 129 1.58 -13.31 -6.65
N MET A 130 1.78 -12.12 -6.08
CA MET A 130 2.23 -10.96 -6.84
C MET A 130 3.61 -11.20 -7.46
N MET A 131 4.54 -11.81 -6.73
CA MET A 131 5.84 -12.21 -7.29
C MET A 131 5.67 -13.11 -8.53
N LEU A 132 4.78 -14.10 -8.49
CA LEU A 132 4.53 -14.99 -9.62
C LEU A 132 3.92 -14.27 -10.82
N ILE A 133 2.97 -13.36 -10.58
CA ILE A 133 2.36 -12.53 -11.64
C ILE A 133 3.42 -11.67 -12.33
N VAL A 134 4.24 -10.97 -11.54
CA VAL A 134 5.29 -10.09 -12.06
C VAL A 134 6.39 -10.90 -12.74
N ALA A 135 6.77 -12.06 -12.20
CA ALA A 135 7.72 -12.96 -12.82
C ALA A 135 7.21 -13.47 -14.17
N GLY A 136 5.95 -13.91 -14.24
CA GLY A 136 5.33 -14.36 -15.49
C GLY A 136 5.32 -13.26 -16.56
N HIS A 137 4.95 -12.03 -16.18
CA HIS A 137 5.01 -10.87 -17.06
C HIS A 137 6.44 -10.52 -17.50
N THR A 138 7.41 -10.63 -16.58
CA THR A 138 8.82 -10.35 -16.89
C THR A 138 9.39 -11.38 -17.86
N ILE A 139 9.07 -12.66 -17.66
CA ILE A 139 9.51 -13.75 -18.53
C ILE A 139 8.89 -13.63 -19.93
N SER A 140 7.58 -13.38 -20.03
CA SER A 140 6.93 -13.20 -21.33
C SER A 140 7.51 -12.00 -22.08
N TYR A 141 7.74 -10.89 -21.38
CA TYR A 141 8.38 -9.71 -21.95
C TYR A 141 9.80 -10.01 -22.45
N TYR A 142 10.59 -10.73 -21.65
CA TYR A 142 11.95 -11.11 -22.02
C TYR A 142 11.96 -11.99 -23.27
N ILE A 143 11.10 -13.00 -23.35
CA ILE A 143 11.02 -13.90 -24.53
C ILE A 143 10.64 -13.12 -25.79
N CYS A 144 9.68 -12.19 -25.71
CA CYS A 144 9.20 -11.44 -26.88
C CYS A 144 10.17 -10.33 -27.33
N PHE A 145 10.88 -9.68 -26.41
CA PHE A 145 11.63 -8.45 -26.70
C PHE A 145 13.15 -8.54 -26.45
N TRP A 146 13.70 -9.73 -26.19
CA TRP A 146 15.13 -9.95 -25.92
C TRP A 146 16.08 -9.36 -26.98
N HIS A 147 15.63 -9.29 -28.24
CA HIS A 147 16.44 -8.82 -29.37
C HIS A 147 16.29 -7.32 -29.67
N VAL A 148 15.41 -6.60 -28.98
CA VAL A 148 15.05 -5.22 -29.31
C VAL A 148 15.82 -4.25 -28.39
N ARG A 149 17.08 -3.96 -28.72
CA ARG A 149 17.93 -2.87 -28.15
C ARG A 149 18.29 -2.90 -26.64
N GLU A 150 19.31 -2.11 -26.30
CA GLU A 150 19.95 -2.02 -24.98
C GLU A 150 19.10 -1.32 -23.91
N ASN A 151 18.30 -0.31 -24.29
CA ASN A 151 17.41 0.41 -23.36
C ASN A 151 16.29 -0.48 -22.78
N ILE A 152 15.86 -1.50 -23.53
CA ILE A 152 14.86 -2.47 -23.07
C ILE A 152 15.46 -3.43 -22.03
N ARG A 153 16.78 -3.69 -22.06
CA ARG A 153 17.47 -4.53 -21.08
C ARG A 153 17.53 -3.89 -19.69
N ILE A 154 17.73 -2.57 -19.62
CA ILE A 154 17.73 -1.81 -18.35
C ILE A 154 16.35 -1.95 -17.68
N LEU A 155 15.30 -1.84 -18.47
CA LEU A 155 13.93 -1.93 -17.98
C LEU A 155 13.55 -3.34 -17.55
N GLY A 156 14.02 -4.36 -18.28
CA GLY A 156 13.96 -5.76 -17.85
C GLY A 156 14.68 -6.00 -16.52
N PHE A 157 15.85 -5.39 -16.31
CA PHE A 157 16.57 -5.48 -15.04
C PHE A 157 15.78 -4.87 -13.87
N ILE A 158 15.09 -3.75 -14.08
CA ILE A 158 14.20 -3.13 -13.08
C ILE A 158 13.04 -4.08 -12.74
N CYS A 159 12.40 -4.71 -13.73
CA CYS A 159 11.33 -5.69 -13.50
C CYS A 159 11.80 -6.92 -12.71
N ILE A 160 13.00 -7.43 -13.00
CA ILE A 160 13.63 -8.51 -12.24
C ILE A 160 13.89 -8.07 -10.79
N ALA A 161 14.41 -6.86 -10.58
CA ALA A 161 14.64 -6.31 -9.25
C ALA A 161 13.33 -6.20 -8.45
N ILE A 162 12.24 -5.71 -9.07
CA ILE A 162 10.91 -5.63 -8.45
C ILE A 162 10.39 -7.03 -8.08
N THR A 163 10.57 -8.01 -8.97
CA THR A 163 10.21 -9.42 -8.70
C THR A 163 10.96 -9.93 -7.46
N PHE A 164 12.25 -9.64 -7.35
CA PHE A 164 13.05 -10.03 -6.19
C PHE A 164 12.57 -9.34 -4.90
N VAL A 165 12.19 -8.06 -4.97
CA VAL A 165 11.61 -7.32 -3.83
C VAL A 165 10.32 -7.99 -3.35
N TRP A 166 9.43 -8.40 -4.24
CA TRP A 166 8.22 -9.16 -3.87
C TRP A 166 8.54 -10.47 -3.14
N GLY A 167 9.54 -11.22 -3.63
CA GLY A 167 10.01 -12.45 -2.98
C GLY A 167 10.61 -12.21 -1.60
N LEU A 168 11.43 -11.17 -1.44
CA LEU A 168 11.99 -10.76 -0.15
C LEU A 168 10.89 -10.36 0.84
N LEU A 169 9.89 -9.61 0.38
CA LEU A 169 8.74 -9.18 1.19
C LEU A 169 7.93 -10.39 1.67
N GLY A 170 7.66 -11.33 0.75
CA GLY A 170 6.99 -12.58 1.07
C GLY A 170 7.76 -13.42 2.09
N ARG A 171 9.08 -13.55 1.95
CA ARG A 171 9.95 -14.24 2.92
C ARG A 171 9.98 -13.53 4.26
N PHE A 172 9.96 -12.20 4.26
CA PHE A 172 9.94 -11.37 5.46
C PHE A 172 8.64 -11.57 6.26
N PHE A 173 7.46 -11.48 5.62
CA PHE A 173 6.19 -11.75 6.28
C PHE A 173 6.07 -13.21 6.75
N TYR A 174 6.59 -14.16 5.98
CA TYR A 174 6.65 -15.57 6.38
C TYR A 174 7.51 -15.78 7.64
N LYS A 175 8.69 -15.15 7.73
CA LYS A 175 9.55 -15.23 8.93
C LYS A 175 8.90 -14.65 10.17
N GLN A 176 8.07 -13.62 10.02
CA GLN A 176 7.33 -13.02 11.13
C GLN A 176 6.25 -13.93 11.74
N ARG A 177 5.99 -15.09 11.13
CA ARG A 177 5.14 -16.14 11.69
C ARG A 177 5.70 -16.69 13.01
N ASN A 178 7.02 -16.69 13.22
CA ASN A 178 7.63 -17.35 14.38
C ASN A 178 7.22 -16.67 15.72
N PRO A 179 6.48 -17.37 16.61
CA PRO A 179 6.03 -16.85 17.91
C PRO A 179 7.13 -16.70 18.95
N GLU A 180 8.25 -17.41 18.80
CA GLU A 180 9.39 -17.31 19.70
C GLU A 180 10.18 -16.03 19.45
N LYS A 181 10.27 -15.60 18.19
CA LYS A 181 11.09 -14.45 17.78
C LYS A 181 10.33 -13.13 17.70
N TYR A 182 9.03 -13.18 17.41
CA TYR A 182 8.23 -11.99 17.14
C TYR A 182 6.97 -11.92 18.02
N ARG A 183 6.64 -10.72 18.52
CA ARG A 183 5.44 -10.40 19.32
C ARG A 183 4.53 -9.40 18.63
N ASP A 184 3.25 -9.43 18.97
CA ASP A 184 2.28 -8.40 18.57
C ASP A 184 2.48 -7.08 19.35
N ASP A 185 1.88 -6.00 18.86
CA ASP A 185 1.96 -4.66 19.45
C ASP A 185 1.18 -4.51 20.76
N VAL A 186 0.20 -5.39 20.99
CA VAL A 186 -0.59 -5.48 22.23
C VAL A 186 0.10 -6.33 23.31
N ASN A 187 1.05 -7.19 22.94
CA ASN A 187 1.77 -8.04 23.89
C ASN A 187 2.97 -7.28 24.49
N PHE A 188 2.77 -6.71 25.68
CA PHE A 188 3.77 -5.88 26.37
C PHE A 188 4.68 -6.65 27.35
N ARG A 189 4.36 -7.92 27.65
CA ARG A 189 5.12 -8.74 28.63
C ARG A 189 6.35 -9.45 28.04
N SER A 190 6.39 -9.61 26.73
CA SER A 190 7.47 -10.29 26.01
C SER A 190 8.56 -9.28 25.62
N ALA A 191 9.84 -9.66 25.58
CA ALA A 191 10.96 -8.83 25.05
C ALA A 191 11.23 -9.03 23.53
N LYS A 192 10.37 -9.78 22.84
CA LYS A 192 10.54 -10.19 21.43
C LYS A 192 10.43 -9.01 20.45
N LYS A 193 10.89 -9.21 19.20
CA LYS A 193 10.78 -8.19 18.14
C LYS A 193 9.33 -7.91 17.77
N LYS A 194 8.95 -6.65 17.56
CA LYS A 194 7.60 -6.26 17.15
C LYS A 194 7.32 -6.73 15.71
N ARG A 195 6.16 -7.33 15.49
CA ARG A 195 5.66 -7.71 14.15
C ARG A 195 5.17 -6.49 13.38
N VAL A 196 5.22 -6.59 12.05
CA VAL A 196 4.50 -5.68 11.18
C VAL A 196 3.01 -6.00 11.31
N GLN A 197 2.21 -4.97 11.53
CA GLN A 197 0.76 -5.12 11.64
C GLN A 197 0.16 -5.41 10.27
N PHE A 198 -0.96 -6.13 10.22
CA PHE A 198 -1.63 -6.48 8.97
C PHE A 198 -1.88 -5.25 8.06
N VAL A 199 -2.37 -4.16 8.64
CA VAL A 199 -2.66 -2.92 7.91
C VAL A 199 -1.40 -2.23 7.40
N GLY A 200 -0.33 -2.23 8.21
CA GLY A 200 0.98 -1.73 7.78
C GLY A 200 1.57 -2.57 6.65
N GLY A 201 1.42 -3.90 6.72
CA GLY A 201 1.83 -4.81 5.65
C GLY A 201 1.03 -4.59 4.36
N LEU A 202 -0.29 -4.40 4.48
CA LEU A 202 -1.17 -4.06 3.35
C LEU A 202 -0.77 -2.74 2.69
N ALA A 203 -0.46 -1.70 3.48
CA ALA A 203 0.00 -0.42 2.94
C ALA A 203 1.29 -0.57 2.14
N ILE A 204 2.26 -1.36 2.63
CA ILE A 204 3.50 -1.66 1.90
C ILE A 204 3.20 -2.39 0.59
N ILE A 205 2.30 -3.38 0.62
CA ILE A 205 1.87 -4.12 -0.59
C ILE A 205 1.25 -3.16 -1.60
N ILE A 206 0.31 -2.29 -1.19
CA ILE A 206 -0.37 -1.35 -2.09
C ILE A 206 0.64 -0.39 -2.76
N ILE A 207 1.59 0.14 -2.00
CA ILE A 207 2.65 1.01 -2.54
C ILE A 207 3.48 0.25 -3.56
N LEU A 208 3.88 -0.98 -3.24
CA LEU A 208 4.69 -1.81 -4.12
C LEU A 208 3.92 -2.21 -5.40
N VAL A 209 2.62 -2.47 -5.31
CA VAL A 209 1.75 -2.66 -6.48
C VAL A 209 1.75 -1.40 -7.36
N GLY A 210 1.60 -0.21 -6.76
CA GLY A 210 1.66 1.05 -7.51
C GLY A 210 2.97 1.21 -8.27
N ILE A 211 4.11 0.97 -7.61
CA ILE A 211 5.44 1.01 -8.25
C ILE A 211 5.53 -0.03 -9.38
N THR A 212 5.05 -1.24 -9.13
CA THR A 212 5.04 -2.33 -10.12
C THR A 212 4.23 -1.94 -11.36
N LEU A 213 3.03 -1.38 -11.17
CA LEU A 213 2.16 -0.93 -12.27
C LEU A 213 2.80 0.21 -13.08
N VAL A 214 3.31 1.25 -12.41
CA VAL A 214 3.98 2.37 -13.09
C VAL A 214 5.18 1.90 -13.92
N SER A 215 5.99 1.00 -13.34
CA SER A 215 7.14 0.42 -14.05
C SER A 215 6.70 -0.42 -15.26
N GLY A 216 5.65 -1.24 -15.11
CA GLY A 216 5.10 -2.07 -16.20
C GLY A 216 4.47 -1.25 -17.33
N SER A 217 3.70 -0.21 -17.01
CA SER A 217 3.10 0.68 -18.02
C SER A 217 4.16 1.45 -18.80
N SER A 218 5.25 1.85 -18.12
CA SER A 218 6.38 2.50 -18.77
C SER A 218 7.07 1.58 -19.78
N VAL A 219 7.18 0.28 -19.46
CA VAL A 219 7.67 -0.76 -20.39
C VAL A 219 6.82 -0.86 -21.63
N TYR A 220 5.50 -0.93 -21.46
CA TYR A 220 4.57 -1.08 -22.57
C TYR A 220 4.59 0.14 -23.51
N ILE A 221 4.56 1.36 -22.95
CA ILE A 221 4.58 2.61 -23.72
C ILE A 221 5.88 2.74 -24.52
N ILE A 222 7.03 2.44 -23.91
CA ILE A 222 8.33 2.51 -24.58
C ILE A 222 8.41 1.47 -25.70
N SER A 223 7.94 0.24 -25.45
CA SER A 223 7.90 -0.83 -26.45
C SER A 223 7.04 -0.44 -27.66
N TRP A 224 5.82 0.06 -27.42
CA TRP A 224 4.90 0.48 -28.47
C TRP A 224 5.46 1.63 -29.32
N ASN A 225 6.09 2.63 -28.68
CA ASN A 225 6.67 3.78 -29.37
C ASN A 225 7.92 3.42 -30.21
N ILE A 226 8.61 2.33 -29.86
CA ILE A 226 9.72 1.79 -30.67
C ILE A 226 9.17 1.04 -31.88
N GLU A 227 8.14 0.21 -31.69
CA GLU A 227 7.51 -0.56 -32.76
C GLU A 227 6.85 0.34 -33.81
N SER A 228 6.17 1.41 -33.37
CA SER A 228 5.57 2.41 -34.28
C SER A 228 6.61 3.22 -35.06
N ARG A 229 7.79 3.49 -34.50
CA ARG A 229 8.89 4.19 -35.19
C ARG A 229 9.66 3.31 -36.17
N LEU A 230 9.64 1.98 -35.99
CA LEU A 230 10.24 1.02 -36.93
C LEU A 230 9.36 0.79 -38.16
N GLN A 231 8.07 1.13 -38.10
CA GLN A 231 7.12 0.97 -39.21
C GLN A 231 7.01 2.19 -40.15
N ILE A 232 7.72 3.29 -39.89
CA ILE A 232 7.74 4.45 -40.82
C ILE A 232 8.76 4.15 -41.94
N PRO A 233 8.34 3.97 -43.20
CA PRO A 233 9.28 3.86 -44.31
C PRO A 233 9.96 5.23 -44.52
N LEU A 234 11.29 5.22 -44.65
CA LEU A 234 12.05 6.33 -45.21
C LEU A 234 11.67 6.46 -46.70
N GLU A 235 10.58 7.16 -47.01
CA GLU A 235 10.45 7.79 -48.33
C GLU A 235 11.42 8.97 -48.36
N GLN A 236 12.67 8.69 -48.77
CA GLN A 236 13.51 9.73 -49.34
C GLN A 236 12.89 10.13 -50.69
N PRO A 237 12.57 11.40 -50.95
CA PRO A 237 12.41 11.84 -52.31
C PRO A 237 13.79 11.74 -52.97
N MET A 238 13.98 10.73 -53.82
CA MET A 238 15.06 10.73 -54.79
C MET A 238 14.86 11.94 -55.69
N GLU A 239 15.67 12.97 -55.47
CA GLU A 239 16.08 13.87 -56.54
C GLU A 239 16.69 13.00 -57.66
N ALA A 240 16.04 12.97 -58.81
CA ALA A 240 16.62 12.46 -60.04
C ALA A 240 16.62 13.61 -61.06
N MET A 241 17.83 14.12 -61.28
CA MET A 241 18.28 14.83 -62.48
C MET A 241 17.89 14.12 -63.77
#